data_AF-A0A661IR70-F1
#
_entry.id   AF-A0A661IR70-F1
#
_cell.length_a   1.000
_cell.length_b   1.000
_cell.length_c   1.000
_cell.angle_alpha   90.00
_cell.angle_beta   90.00
_cell.angle_gamma   90.00
#
_symmetry.space_group_name_H-M   'P 1'
#
loop_
_entity.id
_entity.type
_entity.pdbx_description
1 polymer ?
#
loop_
_entity_poly.entity_id
_entity_poly.type
_entity_poly.pdbx_seq_one_letter_code
_entity_poly.pdbx_strand_id
1 'polypeptide(L)'
;MKIKTLGQVYEILQQEDSNITDQHTLVKQEVNYGMSLGRIWFNLLLPEDFKLVNEPINKKDLAKLITELVEKYGTERGTELITSITDETFKLGTIVPASFVSNTFTLPEFIKEKKKEQLTSDLSPEEFHSRLVILANELLEYLEENNIAGYDIVKSGAKGNALDWAVLTIAKGSAMGIEGDASEPAINSISDGFTLQEYHNNANEARRGMYIKSEGTAEPGALARDIVYANSNTLIGSDDCGSTRYLNIKVTDKSSDKLIGRYRVNQRGNLEVLTKDNIGKYIDKVVHLRSPIYCINPDGNLCRTCLGKISEKVDSKYIGVVTGTILNAATVESFSMKARHNSTAKDIKEVDFKNDLLAI
;
A
#
# COMPACT_ATOMS: atom_id res chain seq x y z
N MET A 1 -12.30 23.23 29.67
CA MET A 1 -11.63 22.18 30.50
C MET A 1 -10.30 21.78 29.86
N LYS A 2 -9.18 21.77 30.59
CA LYS A 2 -7.91 21.23 30.06
C LYS A 2 -8.02 19.70 30.06
N ILE A 3 -8.12 19.10 28.86
CA ILE A 3 -8.07 17.64 28.71
C ILE A 3 -6.62 17.23 28.90
N LYS A 4 -6.33 16.54 30.00
CA LYS A 4 -5.00 16.06 30.37
C LYS A 4 -4.90 14.54 30.40
N THR A 5 -6.03 13.84 30.34
CA THR A 5 -6.08 12.39 30.52
C THR A 5 -7.17 11.77 29.63
N LEU A 6 -7.00 10.49 29.32
CA LEU A 6 -7.94 9.68 28.55
C LEU A 6 -9.33 9.60 29.21
N GLY A 7 -9.39 9.55 30.56
CA GLY A 7 -10.65 9.49 31.31
C GLY A 7 -11.52 10.74 31.15
N GLN A 8 -10.90 11.92 31.05
CA GLN A 8 -11.62 13.20 30.84
C GLN A 8 -12.29 13.27 29.47
N VAL A 9 -11.77 12.58 28.46
CA VAL A 9 -12.43 12.48 27.15
C VAL A 9 -13.57 11.47 27.19
N TYR A 10 -13.40 10.38 27.92
CA TYR A 10 -14.45 9.37 28.10
C TYR A 10 -15.66 9.96 28.82
N GLU A 11 -15.46 10.82 29.83
CA GLU A 11 -16.52 11.58 30.49
C GLU A 11 -17.25 12.54 29.53
N ILE A 12 -16.53 13.19 28.62
CA ILE A 12 -17.11 14.08 27.60
C ILE A 12 -17.89 13.27 26.54
N LEU A 13 -17.39 12.10 26.14
CA LEU A 13 -18.06 11.21 25.18
C LEU A 13 -19.31 10.54 25.75
N GLN A 14 -19.38 10.35 27.08
CA GLN A 14 -20.54 9.79 27.78
C GLN A 14 -21.64 10.83 28.08
N GLN A 15 -21.32 12.12 27.98
CA GLN A 15 -22.31 13.18 28.06
C GLN A 15 -23.02 13.25 26.71
N GLU A 16 -24.16 12.56 26.62
CA GLU A 16 -25.09 12.69 25.49
C GLU A 16 -25.36 14.19 25.27
N ASP A 17 -25.10 14.65 24.05
CA ASP A 17 -25.66 15.89 23.50
C ASP A 17 -25.06 17.23 23.99
N SER A 18 -23.74 17.31 24.21
CA SER A 18 -23.08 18.63 24.26
C SER A 18 -22.45 18.98 22.91
N ASN A 19 -23.08 19.89 22.16
CA ASN A 19 -22.41 20.71 21.15
C ASN A 19 -21.07 21.19 21.71
N ILE A 20 -19.95 20.76 21.14
CA ILE A 20 -18.61 21.18 21.58
C ILE A 20 -18.37 22.57 21.01
N THR A 21 -19.11 23.54 21.50
CA THR A 21 -18.94 24.96 21.22
C THR A 21 -18.13 25.67 22.31
N ASP A 22 -17.69 24.97 23.35
CA ASP A 22 -16.97 25.57 24.47
C ASP A 22 -15.46 25.26 24.45
N GLN A 23 -14.67 26.27 24.82
CA GLN A 23 -13.21 26.29 24.69
C GLN A 23 -12.49 25.29 25.61
N HIS A 24 -11.63 24.43 25.04
CA HIS A 24 -10.86 23.43 25.79
C HIS A 24 -9.35 23.44 25.46
N THR A 25 -8.54 24.22 26.20
CA THR A 25 -7.10 24.40 25.94
C THR A 25 -6.28 23.11 26.08
N LEU A 26 -5.59 22.70 25.01
CA LEU A 26 -4.47 21.75 25.07
C LEU A 26 -3.15 22.54 25.17
N VAL A 27 -2.25 22.16 26.07
CA VAL A 27 -0.96 22.84 26.34
C VAL A 27 0.08 22.22 25.39
N LYS A 28 0.74 22.87 24.43
CA LYS A 28 1.51 24.13 24.46
C LYS A 28 1.67 24.77 23.05
N GLN A 29 0.60 24.82 22.26
CA GLN A 29 0.50 25.65 21.05
C GLN A 29 -0.93 26.19 20.97
N GLU A 30 -1.10 27.50 20.75
CA GLU A 30 -2.40 28.05 20.36
C GLU A 30 -2.75 27.48 18.99
N VAL A 31 -3.68 26.52 18.95
CA VAL A 31 -4.22 25.97 17.70
C VAL A 31 -5.68 26.38 17.60
N ASN A 32 -6.02 27.03 16.50
CA ASN A 32 -7.37 27.50 16.20
C ASN A 32 -8.33 26.30 16.09
N TYR A 33 -9.46 26.33 16.82
CA TYR A 33 -10.37 25.20 16.97
C TYR A 33 -11.13 24.90 15.68
N GLY A 34 -10.82 23.75 15.08
CA GLY A 34 -11.54 23.14 13.96
C GLY A 34 -11.41 21.61 13.96
N MET A 35 -11.26 20.99 15.14
CA MET A 35 -11.03 19.55 15.30
C MET A 35 -12.22 18.86 15.95
N SER A 36 -12.61 17.69 15.46
CA SER A 36 -13.64 16.85 16.08
C SER A 36 -13.11 16.12 17.33
N LEU A 37 -14.00 15.66 18.22
CA LEU A 37 -13.62 14.90 19.43
C LEU A 37 -12.77 13.68 19.11
N GLY A 38 -13.13 12.94 18.05
CA GLY A 38 -12.36 11.77 17.63
C GLY A 38 -10.90 12.11 17.30
N ARG A 39 -10.66 13.28 16.68
CA ARG A 39 -9.30 13.76 16.40
C ARG A 39 -8.58 14.19 17.67
N ILE A 40 -9.27 14.85 18.60
CA ILE A 40 -8.69 15.22 19.91
C ILE A 40 -8.28 13.96 20.65
N TRP A 41 -9.19 12.99 20.77
CA TRP A 41 -8.94 11.70 21.41
C TRP A 41 -7.75 10.97 20.78
N PHE A 42 -7.71 10.88 19.45
CA PHE A 42 -6.61 10.22 18.75
C PHE A 42 -5.25 10.87 19.05
N ASN A 43 -5.18 12.20 19.09
CA ASN A 43 -3.92 12.90 19.41
C ASN A 43 -3.46 12.67 20.87
N LEU A 44 -4.35 12.31 21.79
CA LEU A 44 -3.97 11.94 23.16
C LEU A 44 -3.32 10.55 23.24
N LEU A 45 -3.50 9.71 22.22
CA LEU A 45 -2.79 8.44 22.09
C LEU A 45 -1.35 8.64 21.59
N LEU A 46 -1.04 9.83 21.08
CA LEU A 46 0.27 10.18 20.55
C LEU A 46 1.12 10.87 21.65
N PRO A 47 2.46 10.77 21.58
CA PRO A 47 3.32 11.49 22.50
C PRO A 47 3.15 13.02 22.43
N GLU A 48 3.32 13.72 23.55
CA GLU A 48 3.10 15.18 23.64
C GLU A 48 3.97 16.01 22.69
N ASP A 49 5.13 15.50 22.31
CA ASP A 49 6.06 16.16 21.40
C ASP A 49 5.85 15.74 19.93
N PHE A 50 4.84 14.91 19.64
CA PHE A 50 4.48 14.51 18.28
C PHE A 50 3.62 15.58 17.58
N LYS A 51 3.64 15.58 16.25
CA LYS A 51 2.85 16.55 15.47
C LYS A 51 1.36 16.30 15.65
N LEU A 52 0.57 17.37 15.66
CA LEU A 52 -0.88 17.29 15.72
C LEU A 52 -1.46 16.71 14.42
N VAL A 53 -2.35 15.73 14.54
CA VAL A 53 -3.05 15.10 13.42
C VAL A 53 -4.48 15.64 13.33
N ASN A 54 -4.77 16.46 12.32
CA ASN A 54 -6.09 17.06 12.11
C ASN A 54 -6.71 16.71 10.74
N GLU A 55 -6.43 15.52 10.26
CA GLU A 55 -6.95 15.00 8.99
C GLU A 55 -7.59 13.62 9.21
N PRO A 56 -8.55 13.19 8.36
CA PRO A 56 -9.02 11.81 8.37
C PRO A 56 -7.84 10.86 8.12
N ILE A 57 -7.75 9.80 8.93
CA ILE A 57 -6.65 8.83 8.83
C ILE A 57 -7.16 7.62 8.08
N ASN A 58 -6.74 7.45 6.83
CA ASN A 58 -6.95 6.20 6.09
C ASN A 58 -5.78 5.23 6.34
N LYS A 59 -5.87 4.02 5.75
CA LYS A 59 -4.82 2.98 5.85
C LYS A 59 -3.42 3.47 5.46
N LYS A 60 -3.29 4.32 4.44
CA LYS A 60 -2.00 4.85 3.98
C LYS A 60 -1.45 5.89 4.98
N ASP A 61 -2.32 6.76 5.48
CA ASP A 61 -1.95 7.78 6.46
C ASP A 61 -1.50 7.12 7.77
N LEU A 62 -2.20 6.07 8.21
CA LEU A 62 -1.83 5.29 9.38
C LEU A 62 -0.44 4.64 9.20
N ALA A 63 -0.17 4.03 8.05
CA ALA A 63 1.14 3.43 7.77
C ALA A 63 2.28 4.46 7.80
N LYS A 64 2.03 5.66 7.26
CA LYS A 64 2.97 6.78 7.32
C LYS A 64 3.19 7.25 8.76
N LEU A 65 2.11 7.43 9.51
CA LEU A 65 2.17 7.84 10.92
C LEU A 65 2.94 6.84 11.77
N ILE A 66 2.71 5.54 11.60
CA ILE A 66 3.47 4.48 12.29
C ILE A 66 4.96 4.56 11.94
N THR A 67 5.29 4.78 10.67
CA THR A 67 6.69 4.94 10.23
C THR A 67 7.35 6.13 10.91
N GLU A 68 6.68 7.28 10.96
CA GLU A 68 7.18 8.49 11.64
C GLU A 68 7.35 8.29 13.15
N LEU A 69 6.44 7.56 13.81
CA LEU A 69 6.55 7.21 15.22
C LEU A 69 7.79 6.35 15.49
N VAL A 70 8.02 5.31 14.68
CA VAL A 70 9.18 4.42 14.83
C VAL A 70 10.48 5.15 14.50
N GLU A 71 10.50 5.98 13.45
CA GLU A 71 11.68 6.79 13.08
C GLU A 71 12.05 7.79 14.20
N LYS A 72 11.05 8.39 14.87
CA LYS A 72 11.29 9.42 15.88
C LYS A 72 11.59 8.86 17.28
N TYR A 73 10.86 7.84 17.72
CA TYR A 73 10.94 7.33 19.10
C TYR A 73 11.72 6.02 19.23
N GLY A 74 12.15 5.43 18.11
CA GLY A 74 12.83 4.15 18.08
C GLY A 74 11.87 2.97 18.12
N THR A 75 12.41 1.77 17.91
CA THR A 75 11.61 0.54 17.74
C THR A 75 10.82 0.18 18.98
N GLU A 76 11.45 0.16 20.16
CA GLU A 76 10.81 -0.27 21.42
C GLU A 76 9.61 0.62 21.77
N ARG A 77 9.85 1.93 21.90
CA ARG A 77 8.78 2.89 22.20
C ARG A 77 7.75 2.98 21.07
N GLY A 78 8.19 2.88 19.82
CA GLY A 78 7.30 2.83 18.66
C GLY A 78 6.32 1.65 18.75
N THR A 79 6.80 0.46 19.09
CA THR A 79 5.95 -0.73 19.28
C THR A 79 4.93 -0.53 20.40
N GLU A 80 5.33 -0.01 21.56
CA GLU A 80 4.40 0.29 22.66
C GLU A 80 3.27 1.24 22.23
N LEU A 81 3.61 2.30 21.50
CA LEU A 81 2.64 3.27 20.98
C LEU A 81 1.68 2.63 19.98
N ILE A 82 2.19 1.82 19.06
CA ILE A 82 1.37 1.10 18.07
C ILE A 82 0.38 0.17 18.78
N THR A 83 0.83 -0.59 19.78
CA THR A 83 -0.03 -1.46 20.57
C THR A 83 -1.11 -0.65 21.29
N SER A 84 -0.76 0.45 21.96
CA SER A 84 -1.73 1.30 22.64
C SER A 84 -2.77 1.91 21.68
N ILE A 85 -2.34 2.40 20.52
CA ILE A 85 -3.24 2.92 19.48
C ILE A 85 -4.18 1.80 19.01
N THR A 86 -3.64 0.60 18.79
CA THR A 86 -4.40 -0.56 18.33
C THR A 86 -5.48 -0.94 19.34
N ASP A 87 -5.13 -1.11 20.62
CA ASP A 87 -6.07 -1.48 21.66
C ASP A 87 -7.20 -0.45 21.82
N GLU A 88 -6.87 0.83 21.84
CA GLU A 88 -7.84 1.91 21.98
C GLU A 88 -8.75 2.04 20.75
N THR A 89 -8.21 1.87 19.54
CA THR A 89 -9.01 1.91 18.31
C THR A 89 -9.90 0.68 18.12
N PHE A 90 -9.51 -0.49 18.61
CA PHE A 90 -10.39 -1.67 18.64
C PHE A 90 -11.60 -1.47 19.56
N LYS A 91 -11.41 -0.81 20.72
CA LYS A 91 -12.53 -0.43 21.59
C LYS A 91 -13.49 0.51 20.86
N LEU A 92 -12.96 1.52 20.16
CA LEU A 92 -13.78 2.43 19.37
C LEU A 92 -14.57 1.70 18.27
N GLY A 93 -13.93 0.77 17.54
CA GLY A 93 -14.61 -0.04 16.52
C GLY A 93 -15.70 -0.94 17.08
N THR A 94 -15.66 -1.26 18.38
CA THR A 94 -16.73 -1.99 19.07
C THR A 94 -17.90 -1.07 19.45
N ILE A 95 -17.61 0.18 19.86
CA ILE A 95 -18.62 1.18 20.25
C ILE A 95 -19.33 1.75 19.03
N VAL A 96 -18.59 2.00 17.94
CA VAL A 96 -19.11 2.51 16.67
C VAL A 96 -18.91 1.44 15.61
N PRO A 97 -19.73 0.37 15.62
CA PRO A 97 -19.57 -0.71 14.67
C PRO A 97 -19.95 -0.24 13.27
N ALA A 98 -19.00 -0.32 12.34
CA ALA A 98 -19.31 -0.21 10.92
C ALA A 98 -20.10 -1.46 10.51
N SER A 99 -21.29 -1.26 9.94
CA SER A 99 -22.14 -2.34 9.46
C SER A 99 -22.67 -2.04 8.07
N PHE A 100 -23.20 -3.06 7.41
CA PHE A 100 -23.93 -2.93 6.16
C PHE A 100 -25.43 -2.96 6.46
N VAL A 101 -26.19 -2.07 5.85
CA VAL A 101 -27.66 -2.08 5.90
C VAL A 101 -28.23 -2.44 4.54
N SER A 102 -29.51 -2.81 4.47
CA SER A 102 -30.16 -3.19 3.21
C SER A 102 -30.06 -2.11 2.13
N ASN A 103 -30.15 -0.83 2.53
CA ASN A 103 -30.03 0.29 1.60
C ASN A 103 -28.59 0.51 1.08
N THR A 104 -27.57 -0.06 1.73
CA THR A 104 -26.17 0.06 1.30
C THR A 104 -25.95 -0.51 -0.10
N PHE A 105 -26.68 -1.56 -0.47
CA PHE A 105 -26.57 -2.21 -1.77
C PHE A 105 -27.65 -1.78 -2.77
N THR A 106 -28.53 -0.85 -2.38
CA THR A 106 -29.59 -0.37 -3.26
C THR A 106 -29.03 0.74 -4.15
N LEU A 107 -29.03 0.50 -5.46
CA LEU A 107 -28.58 1.51 -6.41
C LEU A 107 -29.53 2.73 -6.43
N PRO A 108 -29.00 3.96 -6.39
CA PRO A 108 -29.80 5.15 -6.63
C PRO A 108 -30.25 5.22 -8.09
N GLU A 109 -31.38 5.88 -8.35
CA GLU A 109 -32.04 5.81 -9.67
C GLU A 109 -31.17 6.35 -10.81
N PHE A 110 -30.42 7.44 -10.57
CA PHE A 110 -29.52 8.00 -11.58
C PHE A 110 -28.41 7.02 -11.99
N ILE A 111 -27.89 6.19 -11.08
CA ILE A 111 -26.91 5.15 -11.42
C ILE A 111 -27.59 4.02 -12.19
N LYS A 112 -28.84 3.66 -11.88
CA LYS A 112 -29.58 2.65 -12.65
C LYS A 112 -29.83 3.10 -14.10
N GLU A 113 -30.15 4.37 -14.30
CA GLU A 113 -30.32 4.95 -15.64
C GLU A 113 -29.00 4.94 -16.41
N LYS A 114 -27.92 5.45 -15.80
CA LYS A 114 -26.58 5.42 -16.42
C LYS A 114 -26.10 3.99 -16.69
N LYS A 115 -26.36 3.03 -15.80
CA LYS A 115 -26.07 1.61 -16.02
C LYS A 115 -26.72 1.12 -17.32
N LYS A 116 -28.01 1.41 -17.53
CA LYS A 116 -28.74 0.98 -18.73
C LYS A 116 -28.22 1.63 -20.01
N GLU A 117 -27.78 2.88 -19.93
CA GLU A 117 -27.27 3.63 -21.09
C GLU A 117 -25.82 3.28 -21.43
N GLN A 118 -24.98 3.12 -20.41
CA GLN A 118 -23.52 3.07 -20.57
C GLN A 118 -22.95 1.66 -20.51
N LEU A 119 -23.65 0.69 -19.91
CA LEU A 119 -23.18 -0.70 -19.78
C LEU A 119 -24.05 -1.62 -20.64
N THR A 120 -23.54 -1.94 -21.83
CA THR A 120 -24.17 -2.88 -22.76
C THR A 120 -23.24 -4.08 -23.02
N SER A 121 -23.81 -5.24 -23.36
CA SER A 121 -23.08 -6.50 -23.50
C SER A 121 -22.21 -6.59 -24.77
N ASP A 122 -22.39 -5.67 -25.72
CA ASP A 122 -21.61 -5.56 -26.95
C ASP A 122 -20.31 -4.75 -26.77
N LEU A 123 -20.12 -4.11 -25.61
CA LEU A 123 -18.89 -3.37 -25.31
C LEU A 123 -17.69 -4.31 -25.21
N SER A 124 -16.54 -3.81 -25.65
CA SER A 124 -15.27 -4.48 -25.38
C SER A 124 -15.04 -4.60 -23.86
N PRO A 125 -14.38 -5.66 -23.37
CA PRO A 125 -14.10 -5.83 -21.94
C PRO A 125 -13.38 -4.62 -21.31
N GLU A 126 -12.46 -4.00 -22.05
CA GLU A 126 -11.68 -2.84 -21.61
C GLU A 126 -12.55 -1.58 -21.48
N GLU A 127 -13.42 -1.34 -22.46
CA GLU A 127 -14.34 -0.20 -22.44
C GLU A 127 -15.41 -0.38 -21.35
N PHE A 128 -15.97 -1.59 -21.23
CA PHE A 128 -16.93 -1.93 -20.18
C PHE A 128 -16.31 -1.68 -18.79
N HIS A 129 -15.10 -2.17 -18.58
CA HIS A 129 -14.37 -1.98 -17.32
C HIS A 129 -14.15 -0.49 -17.02
N SER A 130 -13.69 0.28 -18.02
CA SER A 130 -13.44 1.72 -17.86
C SER A 130 -14.71 2.49 -17.47
N ARG A 131 -15.84 2.20 -18.13
CA ARG A 131 -17.14 2.80 -17.79
C ARG A 131 -17.64 2.37 -16.41
N LEU A 132 -17.46 1.10 -16.05
CA LEU A 132 -17.83 0.57 -14.74
C LEU A 132 -17.07 1.27 -13.60
N VAL A 133 -15.78 1.55 -13.79
CA VAL A 133 -14.97 2.30 -12.80
C VAL A 133 -15.49 3.72 -12.62
N ILE A 134 -15.92 4.39 -13.69
CA ILE A 134 -16.51 5.74 -13.59
C ILE A 134 -17.78 5.69 -12.74
N LEU A 135 -18.72 4.79 -13.06
CA LEU A 135 -19.97 4.63 -12.30
C LEU A 135 -19.71 4.21 -10.84
N ALA A 136 -18.68 3.41 -10.59
CA ALA A 136 -18.28 3.01 -9.25
C ALA A 136 -17.88 4.22 -8.39
N ASN A 137 -17.10 5.15 -8.95
CA ASN A 137 -16.69 6.35 -8.22
C ASN A 137 -17.89 7.28 -7.98
N GLU A 138 -18.76 7.48 -8.98
CA GLU A 138 -19.99 8.26 -8.80
C GLU A 138 -20.91 7.67 -7.72
N LEU A 139 -21.02 6.33 -7.65
CA LEU A 139 -21.76 5.67 -6.58
C LEU A 139 -21.12 5.95 -5.21
N LEU A 140 -19.80 5.86 -5.08
CA LEU A 140 -19.12 6.15 -3.83
C LEU A 140 -19.31 7.59 -3.37
N GLU A 141 -19.25 8.57 -4.29
CA GLU A 141 -19.55 9.98 -4.00
C GLU A 141 -20.98 10.16 -3.48
N TYR A 142 -21.96 9.51 -4.11
CA TYR A 142 -23.34 9.54 -3.63
C TYR A 142 -23.50 8.93 -2.22
N LEU A 143 -22.85 7.79 -1.95
CA LEU A 143 -22.90 7.17 -0.63
C LEU A 143 -22.29 8.06 0.45
N GLU A 144 -21.24 8.83 0.12
CA GLU A 144 -20.65 9.83 1.00
C GLU A 144 -21.62 10.97 1.33
N GLU A 145 -22.17 11.60 0.29
CA GLU A 145 -23.06 12.77 0.42
C GLU A 145 -24.32 12.44 1.24
N ASN A 146 -24.79 11.21 1.15
CA ASN A 146 -26.00 10.74 1.84
C ASN A 146 -25.70 10.00 3.15
N ASN A 147 -24.44 9.96 3.59
CA ASN A 147 -23.99 9.32 4.83
C ASN A 147 -24.50 7.86 4.96
N ILE A 148 -24.42 7.10 3.86
CA ILE A 148 -24.92 5.72 3.81
C ILE A 148 -23.88 4.78 4.43
N ALA A 149 -24.33 3.93 5.36
CA ALA A 149 -23.48 2.98 6.04
C ALA A 149 -22.73 2.06 5.06
N GLY A 150 -21.45 1.81 5.35
CA GLY A 150 -20.55 0.99 4.52
C GLY A 150 -19.57 1.82 3.67
N TYR A 151 -19.89 3.08 3.35
CA TYR A 151 -18.98 3.96 2.61
C TYR A 151 -17.63 4.16 3.35
N ASP A 152 -17.68 4.36 4.67
CA ASP A 152 -16.48 4.56 5.50
C ASP A 152 -15.49 3.38 5.44
N ILE A 153 -15.98 2.16 5.22
CA ILE A 153 -15.14 0.95 5.12
C ILE A 153 -14.27 1.02 3.86
N VAL A 154 -14.83 1.53 2.76
CA VAL A 154 -14.13 1.70 1.49
C VAL A 154 -13.20 2.89 1.55
N LYS A 155 -13.69 4.04 2.01
CA LYS A 155 -12.92 5.28 2.07
C LYS A 155 -11.71 5.16 3.00
N SER A 156 -11.87 4.48 4.14
CA SER A 156 -10.75 4.21 5.05
C SER A 156 -9.68 3.31 4.45
N GLY A 157 -9.99 2.57 3.37
CA GLY A 157 -9.12 1.55 2.79
C GLY A 157 -8.98 0.32 3.68
N ALA A 158 -9.88 0.14 4.66
CA ALA A 158 -9.90 -1.03 5.52
C ALA A 158 -10.20 -2.30 4.71
N LYS A 159 -11.24 -2.26 3.88
CA LYS A 159 -11.60 -3.37 3.00
C LYS A 159 -12.38 -2.91 1.77
N GLY A 160 -12.07 -3.51 0.63
CA GLY A 160 -12.72 -3.24 -0.65
C GLY A 160 -12.17 -2.00 -1.36
N ASN A 161 -12.50 -1.89 -2.64
CA ASN A 161 -12.24 -0.73 -3.48
C ASN A 161 -13.51 -0.38 -4.29
N ALA A 162 -13.48 0.70 -5.08
CA ALA A 162 -14.61 1.12 -5.89
C ALA A 162 -15.11 0.02 -6.84
N LEU A 163 -14.20 -0.69 -7.51
CA LEU A 163 -14.54 -1.76 -8.43
C LEU A 163 -15.21 -2.95 -7.72
N ASP A 164 -14.73 -3.32 -6.53
CA ASP A 164 -15.34 -4.39 -5.72
C ASP A 164 -16.81 -4.05 -5.41
N TRP A 165 -17.10 -2.78 -5.12
CA TRP A 165 -18.47 -2.30 -4.91
C TRP A 165 -19.29 -2.29 -6.20
N ALA A 166 -18.70 -1.86 -7.31
CA ALA A 166 -19.34 -1.93 -8.61
C ALA A 166 -19.74 -3.36 -8.97
N VAL A 167 -18.89 -4.36 -8.69
CA VAL A 167 -19.22 -5.78 -8.91
C VAL A 167 -20.39 -6.24 -8.05
N LEU A 168 -20.46 -5.77 -6.81
CA LEU A 168 -21.55 -6.11 -5.89
C LEU A 168 -22.88 -5.48 -6.29
N THR A 169 -22.89 -4.21 -6.72
CA THR A 169 -24.13 -3.43 -6.87
C THR A 169 -24.43 -2.99 -8.30
N ILE A 170 -23.43 -2.71 -9.14
CA ILE A 170 -23.62 -2.17 -10.50
C ILE A 170 -23.59 -3.27 -11.55
N ALA A 171 -22.47 -3.94 -11.78
CA ALA A 171 -22.32 -5.00 -12.79
C ALA A 171 -21.05 -5.81 -12.55
N LYS A 172 -21.06 -7.11 -12.87
CA LYS A 172 -19.87 -7.97 -12.72
C LYS A 172 -18.82 -7.78 -13.82
N GLY A 173 -19.23 -7.42 -15.04
CA GLY A 173 -18.34 -7.30 -16.20
C GLY A 173 -17.94 -8.63 -16.82
N SER A 174 -16.92 -8.62 -17.68
CA SER A 174 -16.48 -9.83 -18.40
C SER A 174 -15.79 -10.83 -17.48
N ALA A 175 -16.09 -12.10 -17.71
CA ALA A 175 -15.44 -13.22 -17.05
C ALA A 175 -14.37 -13.82 -17.97
N MET A 176 -13.27 -14.30 -17.40
CA MET A 176 -12.23 -14.97 -18.19
C MET A 176 -12.53 -16.46 -18.30
N GLY A 177 -12.64 -16.96 -19.52
CA GLY A 177 -12.79 -18.38 -19.82
C GLY A 177 -11.54 -19.19 -19.46
N ILE A 178 -11.67 -20.51 -19.50
CA ILE A 178 -10.58 -21.44 -19.18
C ILE A 178 -9.44 -21.31 -20.21
N GLU A 179 -9.78 -21.05 -21.47
CA GLU A 179 -8.84 -20.86 -22.58
C GLU A 179 -8.21 -19.46 -22.61
N GLY A 180 -8.64 -18.55 -21.72
CA GLY A 180 -8.12 -17.19 -21.62
C GLY A 180 -8.77 -16.19 -22.59
N ASP A 181 -9.91 -16.58 -23.17
CA ASP A 181 -10.87 -15.72 -23.85
C ASP A 181 -11.70 -14.93 -22.81
N ALA A 182 -12.14 -13.72 -23.20
CA ALA A 182 -13.04 -12.94 -22.38
C ALA A 182 -14.48 -13.20 -22.82
N SER A 183 -15.37 -13.48 -21.86
CA SER A 183 -16.79 -13.59 -22.13
C SER A 183 -17.40 -12.22 -22.45
N GLU A 184 -18.60 -12.25 -23.03
CA GLU A 184 -19.49 -11.10 -23.01
C GLU A 184 -19.64 -10.57 -21.56
N PRO A 185 -19.63 -9.23 -21.36
CA PRO A 185 -19.80 -8.64 -20.05
C PRO A 185 -21.13 -9.01 -19.39
N ALA A 186 -21.07 -9.44 -18.13
CA ALA A 186 -22.26 -9.60 -17.30
C ALA A 186 -22.79 -8.23 -16.85
N ILE A 187 -24.01 -7.91 -17.25
CA ILE A 187 -24.70 -6.64 -16.93
C ILE A 187 -25.27 -6.69 -15.52
N ASN A 188 -25.66 -7.87 -15.06
CA ASN A 188 -26.15 -8.04 -13.70
C ASN A 188 -25.00 -7.96 -12.69
N SER A 189 -25.27 -7.32 -11.57
CA SER A 189 -24.40 -7.36 -10.39
C SER A 189 -24.67 -8.62 -9.56
N ILE A 190 -23.84 -8.85 -8.55
CA ILE A 190 -24.10 -9.93 -7.57
C ILE A 190 -25.42 -9.70 -6.83
N SER A 191 -25.75 -8.44 -6.52
CA SER A 191 -27.01 -8.09 -5.84
C SER A 191 -28.24 -8.26 -6.73
N ASP A 192 -28.12 -8.05 -8.04
CA ASP A 192 -29.22 -8.27 -8.99
C ASP A 192 -29.50 -9.77 -9.19
N GLY A 193 -28.48 -10.60 -8.98
CA GLY A 193 -28.49 -12.02 -9.31
C GLY A 193 -28.13 -12.25 -10.79
N PHE A 194 -27.41 -13.35 -11.05
CA PHE A 194 -26.97 -13.69 -12.40
C PHE A 194 -28.01 -14.49 -13.17
N THR A 195 -28.09 -14.24 -14.47
CA THR A 195 -28.73 -15.17 -15.42
C THR A 195 -27.95 -16.49 -15.48
N LEU A 196 -28.57 -17.54 -16.04
CA LEU A 196 -27.91 -18.83 -16.18
C LEU A 196 -26.58 -18.73 -16.96
N GLN A 197 -26.55 -17.94 -18.03
CA GLN A 197 -25.35 -17.76 -18.86
C GLN A 197 -24.26 -16.98 -18.10
N GLU A 198 -24.62 -15.88 -17.45
CA GLU A 198 -23.68 -15.10 -16.63
C GLU A 198 -23.10 -15.94 -15.50
N TYR A 199 -23.93 -16.75 -14.83
CA TYR A 199 -23.49 -17.65 -13.78
C TYR A 199 -22.50 -18.69 -14.31
N HIS A 200 -22.79 -19.31 -15.46
CA HIS A 200 -21.89 -20.28 -16.10
C HIS A 200 -20.53 -19.66 -16.46
N ASN A 201 -20.53 -18.47 -17.07
CA ASN A 201 -19.31 -17.75 -17.44
C ASN A 201 -18.47 -17.40 -16.21
N ASN A 202 -19.09 -16.87 -15.16
CA ASN A 202 -18.41 -16.53 -13.90
C ASN A 202 -17.93 -17.78 -13.14
N ALA A 203 -18.63 -18.91 -13.24
CA ALA A 203 -18.18 -20.17 -12.66
C ALA A 203 -16.90 -20.70 -13.34
N ASN A 204 -16.73 -20.48 -14.65
CA ASN A 204 -15.50 -20.82 -15.36
C ASN A 204 -14.31 -19.99 -14.85
N GLU A 205 -14.51 -18.68 -14.73
CA GLU A 205 -13.51 -17.75 -14.16
C GLU A 205 -13.14 -18.14 -12.74
N ALA A 206 -14.12 -18.43 -11.88
CA ALA A 206 -13.89 -18.85 -10.51
C ALA A 206 -13.07 -20.15 -10.41
N ARG A 207 -13.38 -21.16 -11.24
CA ARG A 207 -12.61 -22.42 -11.30
C ARG A 207 -11.18 -22.18 -11.76
N ARG A 208 -10.98 -21.40 -12.82
CA ARG A 208 -9.65 -21.04 -13.33
C ARG A 208 -8.86 -20.27 -12.27
N GLY A 209 -9.48 -19.32 -11.58
CA GLY A 209 -8.87 -18.57 -10.49
C GLY A 209 -8.42 -19.46 -9.33
N MET A 210 -9.21 -20.46 -8.94
CA MET A 210 -8.82 -21.42 -7.90
C MET A 210 -7.68 -22.34 -8.35
N TYR A 211 -7.69 -22.78 -9.61
CA TYR A 211 -6.61 -23.57 -10.20
C TYR A 211 -5.28 -22.79 -10.19
N ILE A 212 -5.27 -21.57 -10.74
CA ILE A 212 -4.07 -20.70 -10.77
C ILE A 212 -3.57 -20.39 -9.35
N LYS A 213 -4.49 -20.16 -8.40
CA LYS A 213 -4.11 -19.95 -6.99
C LYS A 213 -3.45 -21.18 -6.37
N SER A 214 -3.84 -22.38 -6.79
CA SER A 214 -3.28 -23.64 -6.28
C SER A 214 -1.94 -23.95 -6.94
N GLU A 215 -1.88 -23.96 -8.28
CA GLU A 215 -0.67 -24.23 -9.05
C GLU A 215 0.41 -23.18 -8.82
N GLY A 216 0.01 -21.90 -8.85
CA GLY A 216 0.90 -20.75 -8.71
C GLY A 216 1.52 -20.58 -7.32
N THR A 217 1.47 -21.59 -6.44
CA THR A 217 2.17 -21.63 -5.14
C THR A 217 3.47 -22.43 -5.18
N ALA A 218 3.55 -23.46 -6.02
CA ALA A 218 4.68 -24.38 -6.02
C ALA A 218 5.95 -23.74 -6.61
N GLU A 219 5.83 -23.14 -7.79
CA GLU A 219 6.98 -22.56 -8.50
C GLU A 219 7.59 -21.34 -7.78
N PRO A 220 6.80 -20.38 -7.26
CA PRO A 220 7.37 -19.24 -6.54
C PRO A 220 8.10 -19.67 -5.27
N GLY A 221 7.59 -20.69 -4.56
CA GLY A 221 8.27 -21.23 -3.38
C GLY A 221 9.59 -21.92 -3.72
N ALA A 222 9.67 -22.60 -4.86
CA ALA A 222 10.93 -23.17 -5.35
C ALA A 222 11.94 -22.07 -5.73
N LEU A 223 11.50 -21.08 -6.51
CA LEU A 223 12.34 -19.95 -6.91
C LEU A 223 12.83 -19.14 -5.70
N ALA A 224 11.97 -18.91 -4.70
CA ALA A 224 12.32 -18.27 -3.43
C ALA A 224 13.49 -18.97 -2.75
N ARG A 225 13.42 -20.30 -2.68
CA ARG A 225 14.47 -21.15 -2.10
C ARG A 225 15.76 -21.05 -2.90
N ASP A 226 15.66 -21.13 -4.23
CA ASP A 226 16.82 -21.06 -5.12
C ASP A 226 17.52 -19.70 -5.02
N ILE A 227 16.78 -18.60 -4.91
CA ILE A 227 17.34 -17.26 -4.67
C ILE A 227 18.08 -17.20 -3.34
N VAL A 228 17.50 -17.73 -2.25
CA VAL A 228 18.16 -17.75 -0.94
C VAL A 228 19.41 -18.62 -0.96
N TYR A 229 19.37 -19.79 -1.60
CA TYR A 229 20.52 -20.69 -1.73
C TYR A 229 21.62 -20.13 -2.62
N ALA A 230 21.29 -19.49 -3.74
CA ALA A 230 22.27 -18.85 -4.60
C ALA A 230 23.03 -17.72 -3.87
N ASN A 231 22.40 -17.08 -2.88
CA ASN A 231 22.99 -15.98 -2.12
C ASN A 231 23.54 -16.40 -0.75
N SER A 232 23.42 -17.67 -0.32
CA SER A 232 23.72 -18.06 1.07
C SER A 232 25.16 -17.83 1.49
N ASN A 233 26.08 -17.91 0.53
CA ASN A 233 27.53 -17.77 0.76
C ASN A 233 28.01 -16.30 0.71
N THR A 234 27.11 -15.34 0.50
CA THR A 234 27.46 -13.92 0.45
C THR A 234 27.43 -13.32 1.87
N LEU A 235 28.62 -13.01 2.41
CA LEU A 235 28.77 -12.43 3.74
C LEU A 235 29.20 -10.96 3.69
N ILE A 236 29.05 -10.27 4.81
CA ILE A 236 29.65 -8.94 5.02
C ILE A 236 31.14 -9.12 5.37
N GLY A 237 31.99 -8.50 4.57
CA GLY A 237 33.45 -8.52 4.71
C GLY A 237 34.01 -7.22 5.30
N SER A 238 35.10 -6.74 4.72
CA SER A 238 35.84 -5.54 5.12
C SER A 238 35.02 -4.24 4.99
N ASP A 239 35.55 -3.14 5.53
CA ASP A 239 34.87 -1.84 5.49
C ASP A 239 34.82 -1.24 4.08
N ASP A 240 35.93 -1.27 3.35
CA ASP A 240 36.01 -0.79 1.97
C ASP A 240 36.91 -1.69 1.11
N CYS A 241 36.42 -2.11 -0.06
CA CYS A 241 37.19 -2.87 -1.05
C CYS A 241 38.04 -1.99 -1.98
N GLY A 242 37.91 -0.66 -1.93
CA GLY A 242 38.67 0.28 -2.78
C GLY A 242 38.34 0.21 -4.27
N SER A 243 37.20 -0.39 -4.65
CA SER A 243 36.81 -0.52 -6.06
C SER A 243 36.67 0.84 -6.73
N THR A 244 37.32 0.99 -7.88
CA THR A 244 37.24 2.18 -8.74
C THR A 244 36.12 2.10 -9.78
N ARG A 245 35.39 0.97 -9.81
CA ARG A 245 34.24 0.76 -10.70
C ARG A 245 32.96 1.20 -10.01
N TYR A 246 32.15 1.97 -10.73
CA TYR A 246 30.92 2.56 -10.23
C TYR A 246 29.73 2.14 -11.08
N LEU A 247 28.58 2.01 -10.42
CA LEU A 247 27.29 1.88 -11.10
C LEU A 247 26.76 3.29 -11.38
N ASN A 248 26.63 3.62 -12.67
CA ASN A 248 26.16 4.92 -13.12
C ASN A 248 24.64 4.87 -13.24
N ILE A 249 23.93 5.59 -12.37
CA ILE A 249 22.46 5.67 -12.38
C ILE A 249 22.04 7.12 -12.53
N LYS A 250 21.08 7.39 -13.41
CA LYS A 250 20.40 8.68 -13.44
C LYS A 250 19.35 8.71 -12.32
N VAL A 251 19.49 9.64 -11.38
CA VAL A 251 18.50 9.79 -10.30
C VAL A 251 17.25 10.44 -10.88
N THR A 252 16.13 9.81 -10.66
CA THR A 252 14.77 10.30 -10.98
C THR A 252 13.99 10.43 -9.68
N ASP A 253 12.92 11.22 -9.67
CA ASP A 253 12.07 11.34 -8.47
C ASP A 253 11.62 9.96 -7.95
N LYS A 254 11.27 9.05 -8.86
CA LYS A 254 10.84 7.68 -8.53
C LYS A 254 11.95 6.77 -8.00
N SER A 255 13.22 7.01 -8.38
CA SER A 255 14.35 6.20 -7.94
C SER A 255 15.05 6.79 -6.72
N SER A 256 14.85 8.07 -6.42
CA SER A 256 15.49 8.78 -5.32
C SER A 256 15.36 8.01 -3.99
N ASP A 257 14.14 7.64 -3.58
CA ASP A 257 13.90 6.91 -2.34
C ASP A 257 14.67 5.58 -2.24
N LYS A 258 14.88 4.89 -3.36
CA LYS A 258 15.60 3.60 -3.40
C LYS A 258 17.11 3.74 -3.25
N LEU A 259 17.66 4.92 -3.51
CA LEU A 259 19.10 5.19 -3.44
C LEU A 259 19.55 5.70 -2.07
N ILE A 260 18.61 5.98 -1.16
CA ILE A 260 18.92 6.42 0.21
C ILE A 260 19.75 5.36 0.94
N GLY A 261 20.81 5.80 1.61
CA GLY A 261 21.76 4.95 2.34
C GLY A 261 22.88 4.36 1.48
N ARG A 262 22.92 4.64 0.17
CA ARG A 262 24.01 4.20 -0.73
C ARG A 262 25.15 5.21 -0.73
N TYR A 263 26.37 4.72 -0.96
CA TYR A 263 27.56 5.58 -1.10
C TYR A 263 27.74 5.97 -2.57
N ARG A 264 27.88 7.27 -2.81
CA ARG A 264 28.29 7.82 -4.10
C ARG A 264 29.71 8.39 -4.02
N VAL A 265 30.39 8.45 -5.16
CA VAL A 265 31.69 9.11 -5.28
C VAL A 265 31.49 10.50 -5.86
N ASN A 266 32.01 11.52 -5.16
CA ASN A 266 31.99 12.90 -5.61
C ASN A 266 33.06 13.14 -6.69
N GLN A 267 32.97 14.28 -7.39
CA GLN A 267 33.96 14.70 -8.39
C GLN A 267 35.41 14.77 -7.85
N ARG A 268 35.56 14.88 -6.51
CA ARG A 268 36.85 14.90 -5.81
C ARG A 268 37.33 13.52 -5.35
N GLY A 269 36.63 12.44 -5.68
CA GLY A 269 36.96 11.07 -5.28
C GLY A 269 36.49 10.65 -3.88
N ASN A 270 35.88 11.55 -3.10
CA ASN A 270 35.39 11.24 -1.75
C ASN A 270 34.04 10.53 -1.77
N LEU A 271 33.84 9.62 -0.81
CA LEU A 271 32.58 8.91 -0.59
C LEU A 271 31.59 9.79 0.18
N GLU A 272 30.37 9.92 -0.34
CA GLU A 272 29.26 10.60 0.32
C GLU A 272 28.04 9.67 0.37
N VAL A 273 27.38 9.62 1.53
CA VAL A 273 26.15 8.83 1.72
C VAL A 273 24.96 9.63 1.20
N LEU A 274 24.10 9.00 0.41
CA LEU A 274 22.81 9.57 0.02
C LEU A 274 21.81 9.50 1.18
N THR A 275 21.19 10.62 1.53
CA THR A 275 20.24 10.80 2.63
C THR A 275 18.99 11.51 2.12
N LYS A 276 17.89 11.50 2.88
CA LYS A 276 16.65 12.23 2.54
C LYS A 276 16.93 13.72 2.26
N ASP A 277 17.90 14.32 2.97
CA ASP A 277 18.21 15.76 2.87
C ASP A 277 19.07 16.15 1.67
N ASN A 278 19.94 15.25 1.19
CA ASN A 278 20.88 15.58 0.11
C ASN A 278 20.43 15.07 -1.26
N ILE A 279 19.56 14.07 -1.32
CA ILE A 279 19.24 13.38 -2.57
C ILE A 279 18.55 14.27 -3.60
N GLY A 280 17.75 15.24 -3.13
CA GLY A 280 17.08 16.21 -3.99
C GLY A 280 18.02 17.04 -4.87
N LYS A 281 19.30 17.19 -4.47
CA LYS A 281 20.32 17.91 -5.26
C LYS A 281 20.77 17.13 -6.51
N TYR A 282 20.50 15.84 -6.55
CA TYR A 282 20.96 14.92 -7.59
C TYR A 282 19.85 14.47 -8.54
N ILE A 283 18.61 14.95 -8.37
CA ILE A 283 17.51 14.70 -9.31
C ILE A 283 17.94 15.14 -10.72
N ASP A 284 17.66 14.28 -11.70
CA ASP A 284 18.06 14.37 -13.11
C ASP A 284 19.56 14.30 -13.41
N LYS A 285 20.41 14.02 -12.41
CA LYS A 285 21.86 13.87 -12.58
C LYS A 285 22.27 12.40 -12.55
N VAL A 286 23.34 12.10 -13.26
CA VAL A 286 24.01 10.79 -13.18
C VAL A 286 24.91 10.77 -11.96
N VAL A 287 24.69 9.80 -11.07
CA VAL A 287 25.51 9.58 -9.88
C VAL A 287 26.34 8.32 -10.03
N HIS A 288 27.59 8.38 -9.55
CA HIS A 288 28.53 7.26 -9.53
C HIS A 288 28.42 6.53 -8.20
N LEU A 289 27.74 5.39 -8.17
CA LEU A 289 27.46 4.64 -6.94
C LEU A 289 28.46 3.51 -6.73
N ARG A 290 28.87 3.32 -5.47
CA ARG A 290 29.47 2.06 -5.04
C ARG A 290 28.38 0.98 -5.07
N SER A 291 28.69 -0.15 -5.69
CA SER A 291 27.73 -1.24 -5.89
C SER A 291 28.34 -2.59 -5.51
N PRO A 292 27.56 -3.53 -4.95
CA PRO A 292 27.98 -4.90 -4.72
C PRO A 292 28.49 -5.60 -5.99
N ILE A 293 27.90 -5.28 -7.15
CA ILE A 293 28.25 -5.88 -8.46
C ILE A 293 29.73 -5.66 -8.80
N TYR A 294 30.31 -4.54 -8.34
CA TYR A 294 31.69 -4.16 -8.61
C TYR A 294 32.60 -4.30 -7.38
N CYS A 295 32.17 -5.01 -6.35
CA CYS A 295 32.97 -5.22 -5.14
C CYS A 295 34.14 -6.18 -5.45
N ILE A 296 35.36 -5.76 -5.12
CA ILE A 296 36.60 -6.52 -5.42
C ILE A 296 37.28 -7.07 -4.16
N ASN A 297 36.51 -7.35 -3.11
CA ASN A 297 37.08 -7.80 -1.85
C ASN A 297 37.75 -9.19 -2.02
N PRO A 298 39.00 -9.39 -1.55
CA PRO A 298 39.75 -10.65 -1.77
C PRO A 298 39.05 -11.89 -1.22
N ASP A 299 38.28 -11.76 -0.13
CA ASP A 299 37.59 -12.87 0.53
C ASP A 299 36.31 -13.32 -0.21
N GLY A 300 35.96 -12.68 -1.33
CA GLY A 300 34.67 -12.90 -2.03
C GLY A 300 33.45 -12.29 -1.32
N ASN A 301 33.63 -11.78 -0.10
CA ASN A 301 32.58 -11.15 0.70
C ASN A 301 32.32 -9.70 0.31
N LEU A 302 31.11 -9.20 0.50
CA LEU A 302 30.75 -7.82 0.15
C LEU A 302 31.23 -6.84 1.23
N CYS A 303 31.95 -5.79 0.83
CA CYS A 303 32.37 -4.75 1.77
C CYS A 303 31.18 -3.86 2.20
N ARG A 304 31.29 -3.28 3.41
CA ARG A 304 30.25 -2.40 3.98
C ARG A 304 29.97 -1.18 3.10
N THR A 305 31.01 -0.60 2.50
CA THR A 305 30.90 0.56 1.60
C THR A 305 30.11 0.25 0.32
N CYS A 306 30.28 -0.93 -0.28
CA CYS A 306 29.51 -1.32 -1.47
C CYS A 306 28.06 -1.70 -1.14
N LEU A 307 27.79 -2.23 0.06
CA LEU A 307 26.44 -2.51 0.53
C LEU A 307 25.67 -1.22 0.87
N GLY A 308 26.35 -0.23 1.43
CA GLY A 308 25.73 0.96 1.97
C GLY A 308 25.34 0.79 3.44
N LYS A 309 24.53 1.73 3.94
CA LYS A 309 24.03 1.77 5.31
C LYS A 309 23.13 0.60 5.68
N ILE A 310 22.71 -0.22 4.73
CA ILE A 310 21.98 -1.47 5.02
C ILE A 310 22.84 -2.44 5.83
N SER A 311 24.16 -2.43 5.64
CA SER A 311 25.09 -3.28 6.39
C SER A 311 25.15 -2.94 7.89
N GLU A 312 24.77 -1.73 8.27
CA GLU A 312 24.70 -1.28 9.67
C GLU A 312 23.31 -1.56 10.29
N LYS A 313 22.26 -1.58 9.46
CA LYS A 313 20.88 -1.86 9.90
C LYS A 313 20.62 -3.34 10.11
N VAL A 314 21.29 -4.19 9.33
CA VAL A 314 21.13 -5.64 9.41
C VAL A 314 22.08 -6.18 10.48
N ASP A 315 21.52 -6.67 11.59
CA ASP A 315 22.28 -7.30 12.67
C ASP A 315 22.67 -8.76 12.32
N SER A 316 23.33 -8.95 11.16
CA SER A 316 23.77 -10.26 10.70
C SER A 316 24.91 -10.15 9.70
N LYS A 317 25.86 -11.09 9.79
CA LYS A 317 26.96 -11.24 8.82
C LYS A 317 26.50 -11.90 7.51
N TYR A 318 25.37 -12.62 7.53
CA TYR A 318 24.83 -13.39 6.40
C TYR A 318 23.92 -12.53 5.51
N ILE A 319 24.49 -11.47 4.92
CA ILE A 319 23.71 -10.48 4.16
C ILE A 319 23.02 -11.09 2.94
N GLY A 320 23.59 -12.13 2.33
CA GLY A 320 23.00 -12.78 1.17
C GLY A 320 21.71 -13.54 1.49
N VAL A 321 21.64 -14.22 2.64
CA VAL A 321 20.40 -14.87 3.11
C VAL A 321 19.33 -13.81 3.37
N VAL A 322 19.67 -12.75 4.12
CA VAL A 322 18.74 -11.65 4.43
C VAL A 322 18.23 -10.98 3.15
N THR A 323 19.13 -10.68 2.20
CA THR A 323 18.77 -10.09 0.91
C THR A 323 17.90 -11.04 0.10
N GLY A 324 18.21 -12.33 0.07
CA GLY A 324 17.41 -13.34 -0.61
C GLY A 324 15.98 -13.43 -0.05
N THR A 325 15.82 -13.37 1.27
CA THR A 325 14.49 -13.32 1.91
C THR A 325 13.73 -12.05 1.58
N ILE A 326 14.39 -10.88 1.60
CA ILE A 326 13.77 -9.61 1.23
C ILE A 326 13.37 -9.61 -0.24
N LEU A 327 14.24 -10.11 -1.13
CA LEU A 327 13.94 -10.25 -2.55
C LEU A 327 12.75 -11.17 -2.76
N ASN A 328 12.70 -12.32 -2.10
CA ASN A 328 11.54 -13.20 -2.16
C ASN A 328 10.23 -12.47 -1.82
N ALA A 329 10.17 -11.78 -0.68
CA ALA A 329 8.98 -11.06 -0.26
C ALA A 329 8.63 -9.89 -1.21
N ALA A 330 9.64 -9.15 -1.67
CA ALA A 330 9.44 -7.95 -2.49
C ALA A 330 9.15 -8.26 -3.96
N THR A 331 9.68 -9.36 -4.49
CA THR A 331 9.55 -9.72 -5.91
C THR A 331 8.77 -11.01 -6.09
N VAL A 332 9.34 -12.17 -5.75
CA VAL A 332 8.76 -13.47 -6.10
C VAL A 332 7.35 -13.62 -5.54
N GLU A 333 7.15 -13.43 -4.24
CA GLU A 333 5.83 -13.51 -3.63
C GLU A 333 4.90 -12.41 -4.15
N SER A 334 5.38 -11.16 -4.24
CA SER A 334 4.52 -10.04 -4.64
C SER A 334 4.05 -10.16 -6.11
N PHE A 335 4.93 -10.59 -7.02
CA PHE A 335 4.60 -10.83 -8.43
C PHE A 335 3.71 -12.05 -8.58
N SER A 336 4.00 -13.15 -7.88
CA SER A 336 3.16 -14.34 -7.93
C SER A 336 1.78 -14.08 -7.34
N MET A 337 1.67 -13.29 -6.26
CA MET A 337 0.38 -12.84 -5.73
C MET A 337 -0.36 -11.95 -6.72
N LYS A 338 0.32 -10.97 -7.35
CA LYS A 338 -0.30 -10.13 -8.40
C LYS A 338 -0.80 -10.96 -9.58
N ALA A 339 -0.02 -11.93 -10.06
CA ALA A 339 -0.42 -12.83 -11.13
C ALA A 339 -1.66 -13.66 -10.75
N ARG A 340 -1.81 -14.06 -9.48
CA ARG A 340 -3.01 -14.73 -8.96
C ARG A 340 -4.24 -13.82 -8.89
N HIS A 341 -4.05 -12.51 -8.67
CA HIS A 341 -5.14 -11.53 -8.63
C HIS A 341 -5.55 -11.07 -10.03
N ASN A 342 -4.63 -11.04 -10.99
CA ASN A 342 -4.89 -10.72 -12.39
C ASN A 342 -5.49 -11.90 -13.18
N SER A 343 -6.07 -12.89 -12.50
CA SER A 343 -6.83 -13.98 -13.16
C SER A 343 -8.04 -13.48 -13.94
N THR A 344 -8.47 -12.23 -13.69
CA THR A 344 -9.65 -11.55 -14.23
C THR A 344 -9.35 -10.58 -15.37
N ALA A 345 -8.13 -10.03 -15.46
CA ALA A 345 -7.77 -9.03 -16.45
C ALA A 345 -6.42 -9.37 -17.08
N LYS A 346 -6.40 -9.49 -18.41
CA LYS A 346 -5.16 -9.50 -19.18
C LYS A 346 -4.57 -8.08 -19.13
N ASP A 347 -3.74 -7.79 -18.12
CA ASP A 347 -2.81 -6.65 -18.19
C ASP A 347 -1.73 -6.98 -19.23
N ILE A 348 -2.08 -6.90 -20.52
CA ILE A 348 -1.07 -6.91 -21.58
C ILE A 348 -0.49 -5.50 -21.60
N LYS A 349 0.54 -5.29 -20.78
CA LYS A 349 1.40 -4.13 -20.97
C LYS A 349 2.38 -4.48 -22.08
N GLU A 350 2.37 -3.73 -23.18
CA GLU A 350 3.39 -3.86 -24.21
C GLU A 350 4.74 -3.50 -23.57
N VAL A 351 5.60 -4.51 -23.40
CA VAL A 351 6.90 -4.35 -22.73
C VAL A 351 7.88 -3.83 -23.77
N ASP A 352 8.19 -2.54 -23.72
CA ASP A 352 9.37 -2.00 -24.40
C ASP A 352 10.61 -2.34 -23.56
N PHE A 353 11.15 -3.53 -23.81
CA PHE A 353 12.33 -4.07 -23.15
C PHE A 353 13.49 -3.08 -23.09
N LYS A 354 13.62 -2.17 -24.06
CA LYS A 354 14.73 -1.24 -24.14
C LYS A 354 14.55 -0.05 -23.19
N ASN A 355 13.32 0.43 -23.03
CA ASN A 355 13.00 1.54 -22.14
C ASN A 355 12.79 1.08 -20.69
N ASP A 356 12.24 -0.11 -20.46
CA ASP A 356 11.99 -0.63 -19.10
C ASP A 356 13.29 -1.06 -18.39
N LEU A 357 14.32 -1.51 -19.12
CA LEU A 357 15.65 -1.78 -18.56
C LEU A 357 16.42 -0.51 -18.14
N LEU A 358 16.11 0.63 -18.76
CA LEU A 358 16.74 1.93 -18.48
C LEU A 358 15.98 2.73 -17.42
N ALA A 359 14.81 2.25 -17.00
CA ALA A 359 13.94 2.88 -15.98
C ALA A 359 13.98 2.18 -14.60
N ILE A 360 14.77 1.11 -14.45
CA ILE A 360 15.17 0.53 -13.15
C ILE A 360 16.48 1.21 -12.73
#